data_AF-A0A965NK39-F1
#
_entry.id   AF-A0A965NK39-F1
#
_cell.length_a   1.000
_cell.length_b   1.000
_cell.length_c   1.000
_cell.angle_alpha   90.00
_cell.angle_beta   90.00
_cell.angle_gamma   90.00
#
_symmetry.space_group_name_H-M   'P 1'
#
loop_
_entity.id
_entity.type
_entity.pdbx_description
1 polymer ?
#
loop_
_entity_poly.entity_id
_entity_poly.type
_entity_poly.pdbx_seq_one_letter_code
_entity_poly.pdbx_strand_id
1 'polypeptide(L)'
;MSAVERPLIYANLRKPGYSVDIDCYQKHGGYEALKKAVAMKPEEVCKEVETSGLRGRGGAGFPTGMKWKFLDRKSGKPIYLVVNADESEPGTYKDRQIIYQDPHQMLEGIAITAWAIQAKQAFIYIRGEFIHGAKILENAIAEAKAKGFLGQNILGSGYSCEVVV
;
A
#
# COMPACT_ATOMS: atom_id res chain seq x y z
N MET A 1 11.41 33.47 5.01
CA MET A 1 10.59 32.68 4.05
C MET A 1 10.27 31.36 4.71
N SER A 2 8.99 31.03 4.93
CA SER A 2 8.61 29.69 5.38
C SER A 2 9.05 28.68 4.31
N ALA A 3 9.62 27.55 4.73
CA ALA A 3 9.93 26.47 3.80
C ALA A 3 8.66 26.07 3.02
N VAL A 4 8.76 25.97 1.70
CA VAL A 4 7.64 25.50 0.87
C VAL A 4 7.42 24.03 1.17
N GLU A 5 6.29 23.72 1.82
CA GLU A 5 5.95 22.35 2.15
C GLU A 5 5.52 21.60 0.88
N ARG A 6 6.12 20.42 0.64
CA ARG A 6 5.76 19.52 -0.47
C ARG A 6 5.23 18.21 0.10
N PRO A 7 3.92 18.08 0.36
CA PRO A 7 3.34 16.83 0.83
C PRO A 7 3.47 15.76 -0.26
N LEU A 8 3.94 14.57 0.12
CA LEU A 8 4.00 13.40 -0.77
C LEU A 8 2.82 12.46 -0.48
N ILE A 9 2.68 12.04 0.78
CA ILE A 9 1.64 11.09 1.22
C ILE A 9 0.28 11.80 1.34
N TYR A 10 0.19 12.90 2.08
CA TYR A 10 -1.06 13.65 2.27
C TYR A 10 -1.38 14.65 1.15
N ALA A 11 -0.77 14.51 -0.03
CA ALA A 11 -0.99 15.45 -1.13
C ALA A 11 -2.45 15.47 -1.59
N ASN A 12 -3.09 14.30 -1.64
CA ASN A 12 -4.49 14.15 -2.06
C ASN A 12 -5.48 14.75 -1.07
N LEU A 13 -5.24 14.58 0.24
CA LEU A 13 -6.11 15.11 1.30
C LEU A 13 -6.22 16.64 1.28
N ARG A 14 -5.27 17.34 0.65
CA ARG A 14 -5.30 18.80 0.49
C ARG A 14 -6.11 19.28 -0.71
N LYS A 15 -6.59 18.36 -1.55
CA LYS A 15 -7.35 18.70 -2.75
C LYS A 15 -8.82 18.94 -2.35
N PRO A 16 -9.42 20.09 -2.72
CA PRO A 16 -10.82 20.35 -2.42
C PRO A 16 -11.74 19.28 -3.00
N GLY A 17 -12.64 18.74 -2.17
CA GLY A 17 -13.60 17.71 -2.58
C GLY A 17 -12.99 16.33 -2.81
N TYR A 18 -11.78 16.06 -2.31
CA TYR A 18 -11.23 14.72 -2.33
C TYR A 18 -12.10 13.75 -1.51
N SER A 19 -12.32 12.56 -2.05
CA SER A 19 -13.19 11.52 -1.48
C SER A 19 -12.45 10.19 -1.50
N VAL A 20 -12.92 9.27 -0.65
CA VAL A 20 -12.22 8.00 -0.38
C VAL A 20 -12.42 6.94 -1.45
N ASP A 21 -13.33 7.16 -2.39
CA ASP A 21 -13.69 6.20 -3.43
C ASP A 21 -12.62 6.08 -4.52
N ILE A 22 -12.64 4.93 -5.18
CA ILE A 22 -11.67 4.60 -6.22
C ILE A 22 -11.69 5.57 -7.42
N ASP A 23 -12.85 6.11 -7.80
CA ASP A 23 -12.98 7.03 -8.95
C ASP A 23 -12.21 8.31 -8.69
N CYS A 24 -12.36 8.86 -7.47
CA CYS A 24 -11.63 10.02 -7.03
C CYS A 24 -10.11 9.77 -6.99
N TYR A 25 -9.67 8.62 -6.47
CA TYR A 25 -8.24 8.29 -6.46
C TYR A 25 -7.67 8.21 -7.87
N GLN A 26 -8.35 7.53 -8.79
CA GLN A 26 -7.92 7.40 -10.18
C GLN A 26 -7.89 8.74 -10.92
N LYS A 27 -8.90 9.61 -10.73
CA LYS A 27 -8.93 10.97 -11.30
C LYS A 27 -7.68 11.78 -10.91
N HIS A 28 -7.10 11.48 -9.75
CA HIS A 28 -5.92 12.14 -9.23
C HIS A 28 -4.60 11.40 -9.52
N GLY A 29 -4.61 10.43 -10.43
CA GLY A 29 -3.43 9.68 -10.86
C GLY A 29 -3.15 8.41 -10.04
N GLY A 30 -4.11 7.98 -9.22
CA GLY A 30 -4.02 6.74 -8.47
C GLY A 30 -3.92 5.50 -9.37
N TYR A 31 -3.19 4.49 -8.89
CA TYR A 31 -2.88 3.24 -9.61
C TYR A 31 -1.92 3.35 -10.81
N GLU A 32 -1.45 4.55 -11.16
CA GLU A 32 -0.43 4.70 -12.20
C GLU A 32 0.93 4.12 -11.77
N ALA A 33 1.27 4.20 -10.47
CA ALA A 33 2.50 3.60 -9.96
C ALA A 33 2.40 2.07 -9.94
N LEU A 34 1.21 1.51 -9.66
CA LEU A 34 0.97 0.07 -9.80
C LEU A 34 1.11 -0.40 -11.24
N LYS A 35 0.54 0.32 -12.22
CA LYS A 35 0.72 0.00 -13.64
C LYS A 35 2.19 -0.03 -14.04
N LYS A 36 2.98 0.96 -13.61
CA LYS A 36 4.43 0.99 -13.81
C LYS A 36 5.09 -0.23 -13.17
N ALA A 37 4.78 -0.53 -11.91
CA ALA A 37 5.40 -1.62 -11.16
C ALA A 37 5.15 -2.99 -11.80
N VAL A 38 3.92 -3.26 -12.24
CA VAL A 38 3.53 -4.54 -12.88
C VAL A 38 4.16 -4.69 -14.27
N ALA A 39 4.49 -3.59 -14.95
CA ALA A 39 5.26 -3.63 -16.20
C ALA A 39 6.78 -3.89 -15.99
N MET A 40 7.26 -3.82 -14.76
CA MET A 40 8.64 -4.10 -14.38
C MET A 40 8.77 -5.51 -13.81
N LYS A 41 9.98 -6.10 -13.89
CA LYS A 41 10.24 -7.35 -13.17
C LYS A 41 10.20 -7.10 -11.65
N PRO A 42 9.73 -8.06 -10.83
CA PRO A 42 9.67 -7.90 -9.38
C PRO A 42 11.00 -7.47 -8.73
N GLU A 43 12.11 -7.97 -9.24
CA GLU A 43 13.46 -7.64 -8.78
C GLU A 43 13.83 -6.17 -9.05
N GLU A 44 13.34 -5.59 -10.15
CA GLU A 44 13.57 -4.19 -10.50
C GLU A 44 12.82 -3.27 -9.54
N VAL A 45 11.59 -3.62 -9.18
CA VAL A 45 10.81 -2.89 -8.17
C VAL A 45 11.50 -2.95 -6.80
N CYS A 46 12.02 -4.13 -6.42
CA CYS A 46 12.80 -4.27 -5.19
C CYS A 46 14.04 -3.37 -5.17
N LYS A 47 14.75 -3.29 -6.31
CA LYS A 47 15.93 -2.44 -6.48
C LYS A 47 15.57 -0.95 -6.44
N GLU A 48 14.45 -0.54 -7.03
CA GLU A 48 13.98 0.86 -6.99
C GLU A 48 13.69 1.30 -5.54
N VAL A 49 13.03 0.44 -4.75
CA VAL A 49 12.76 0.71 -3.33
C VAL A 49 14.03 0.75 -2.49
N GLU A 50 15.00 -0.14 -2.76
CA GLU A 50 16.32 -0.07 -2.12
C GLU A 50 17.05 1.23 -2.45
N THR A 51 17.08 1.61 -3.73
CA THR A 51 17.77 2.81 -4.23
C THR A 51 17.15 4.09 -3.69
N SER A 52 15.83 4.11 -3.45
CA SER A 52 15.12 5.26 -2.87
C SER A 52 15.55 5.60 -1.43
N GLY A 53 16.20 4.66 -0.74
CA GLY A 53 16.57 4.84 0.67
C GLY A 53 15.37 4.81 1.63
N LEU A 54 14.21 4.27 1.21
CA LEU A 54 13.02 4.20 2.05
C LEU A 54 13.29 3.42 3.34
N ARG A 55 13.08 4.07 4.48
CA ARG A 55 13.17 3.47 5.81
C ARG A 55 11.78 3.18 6.38
N GLY A 56 11.68 2.14 7.21
CA GLY A 56 10.45 1.78 7.89
C GLY A 56 9.89 2.93 8.74
N ARG A 57 8.59 3.21 8.60
CA ARG A 57 7.89 4.32 9.25
C ARG A 57 7.11 3.95 10.52
N GLY A 58 7.25 2.70 10.98
CA GLY A 58 6.69 2.21 12.25
C GLY A 58 7.65 2.34 13.44
N GLY A 59 8.63 3.24 13.40
CA GLY A 59 9.56 3.50 14.51
C GLY A 59 10.96 2.91 14.33
N ALA A 60 11.10 1.64 13.93
CA ALA A 60 12.41 0.97 13.86
C ALA A 60 13.38 1.55 12.80
N GLY A 61 12.87 2.19 11.76
CA GLY A 61 13.71 2.85 10.75
C GLY A 61 14.59 1.90 9.93
N PHE A 62 14.30 0.60 9.86
CA PHE A 62 15.08 -0.35 9.06
C PHE A 62 14.91 -0.08 7.55
N PRO A 63 15.95 -0.20 6.70
CA PRO A 63 15.83 -0.01 5.25
C PRO A 63 14.86 -1.01 4.61
N THR A 64 13.81 -0.52 3.96
CA THR A 64 12.70 -1.33 3.44
C THR A 64 13.16 -2.26 2.32
N GLY A 65 13.95 -1.75 1.35
CA GLY A 65 14.47 -2.58 0.26
C GLY A 65 15.40 -3.71 0.76
N MET A 66 16.19 -3.46 1.81
CA MET A 66 17.01 -4.50 2.44
C MET A 66 16.15 -5.56 3.13
N LYS A 67 15.06 -5.16 3.82
CA LYS A 67 14.12 -6.10 4.45
C LYS A 67 13.56 -7.09 3.43
N TRP A 68 13.23 -6.63 2.22
CA TRP A 68 12.69 -7.49 1.17
C TRP A 68 13.71 -8.52 0.65
N LYS A 69 15.01 -8.23 0.71
CA LYS A 69 16.07 -9.17 0.31
C LYS A 69 16.24 -10.36 1.26
N PHE A 70 15.77 -10.23 2.50
CA PHE A 70 15.83 -11.33 3.48
C PHE A 70 14.75 -12.39 3.29
N LEU A 71 13.82 -12.19 2.36
CA LEU A 71 12.82 -13.21 2.04
C LEU A 71 13.49 -14.42 1.39
N ASP A 72 13.31 -15.59 2.00
CA ASP A 72 13.79 -16.86 1.46
C ASP A 72 12.91 -17.36 0.32
N ARG A 73 13.18 -16.81 -0.87
CA ARG A 73 12.50 -17.19 -2.12
C ARG A 73 12.87 -18.61 -2.59
N LYS A 74 13.95 -19.21 -2.07
CA LYS A 74 14.42 -20.54 -2.47
C LYS A 74 13.67 -21.65 -1.74
N SER A 75 13.11 -21.36 -0.57
CA SER A 75 12.34 -22.32 0.22
C SER A 75 11.10 -22.89 -0.48
N GLY A 76 10.58 -22.21 -1.52
CA GLY A 76 9.32 -22.56 -2.18
C GLY A 76 8.07 -22.36 -1.32
N LYS A 77 8.23 -21.85 -0.08
CA LYS A 77 7.12 -21.59 0.83
C LYS A 77 6.34 -20.34 0.42
N PRO A 78 5.05 -20.25 0.76
CA PRO A 78 4.27 -19.05 0.50
C PRO A 78 4.85 -17.84 1.25
N ILE A 79 4.90 -16.70 0.55
CA ILE A 79 5.25 -15.40 1.12
C ILE A 79 3.95 -14.66 1.43
N TYR A 80 3.87 -14.15 2.65
CA TYR A 80 2.75 -13.33 3.13
C TYR A 80 3.19 -11.90 3.34
N LEU A 81 2.34 -10.96 2.95
CA LEU A 81 2.49 -9.55 3.30
C LEU A 81 1.61 -9.24 4.51
N VAL A 82 2.19 -8.68 5.57
CA VAL A 82 1.42 -8.21 6.72
C VAL A 82 1.60 -6.70 6.83
N VAL A 83 0.49 -5.98 6.81
CA VAL A 83 0.43 -4.54 6.97
C VAL A 83 0.06 -4.26 8.42
N ASN A 84 0.94 -3.56 9.11
CA ASN A 84 0.69 -3.16 10.50
C ASN A 84 -0.06 -1.82 10.49
N ALA A 85 -1.36 -1.87 10.80
CA ALA A 85 -2.23 -0.73 11.03
C ALA A 85 -2.64 -0.62 12.53
N ASP A 86 -1.81 -1.14 13.43
CA ASP A 86 -1.93 -0.96 14.88
C ASP A 86 -1.26 0.35 15.33
N GLU A 87 -1.91 1.46 15.04
CA GLU A 87 -1.45 2.79 15.44
C GLU A 87 -1.84 3.07 16.91
N SER A 88 -1.06 2.51 17.84
CA SER A 88 -1.37 2.51 19.28
C SER A 88 -0.47 3.40 20.14
N GLU A 89 0.62 3.94 19.59
CA GLU A 89 1.50 4.86 20.31
C GLU A 89 0.79 6.21 20.60
N PRO A 90 0.81 6.72 21.85
CA PRO A 90 0.18 8.01 22.18
C PRO A 90 0.67 9.15 21.28
N GLY A 91 -0.26 9.98 20.80
CA GLY A 91 0.04 11.10 19.92
C GLY A 91 0.19 10.74 18.44
N THR A 92 0.10 9.45 18.08
CA THR A 92 0.09 9.02 16.68
C THR A 92 -1.34 8.94 16.12
N TYR A 93 -1.52 9.47 14.93
CA TYR A 93 -2.79 9.45 14.19
C TYR A 93 -2.57 9.50 12.67
N LYS A 94 -1.33 9.33 12.22
CA LYS A 94 -0.91 9.49 10.82
C LYS A 94 -1.46 8.37 9.93
N ASP A 95 -1.46 7.13 10.40
CA ASP A 95 -1.92 5.98 9.63
C ASP A 95 -3.44 5.98 9.56
N ARG A 96 -4.10 6.38 10.65
CA ARG A 96 -5.55 6.64 10.67
C ARG A 96 -5.97 7.63 9.59
N GLN A 97 -5.22 8.72 9.37
CA GLN A 97 -5.55 9.68 8.32
C GLN A 97 -5.54 9.02 6.93
N ILE A 98 -4.55 8.18 6.64
CA ILE A 98 -4.46 7.48 5.34
C ILE A 98 -5.63 6.50 5.19
N ILE A 99 -5.88 5.67 6.19
CA ILE A 99 -6.97 4.68 6.17
C ILE A 99 -8.33 5.34 5.98
N TYR A 100 -8.59 6.45 6.66
CA TYR A 100 -9.91 7.09 6.68
C TYR A 100 -10.14 8.04 5.50
N GLN A 101 -9.09 8.54 4.84
CA GLN A 101 -9.22 9.59 3.84
C GLN A 101 -8.60 9.26 2.49
N ASP A 102 -7.64 8.33 2.40
CA ASP A 102 -7.03 7.91 1.14
C ASP A 102 -6.69 6.40 1.15
N PRO A 103 -7.69 5.52 1.37
CA PRO A 103 -7.45 4.08 1.53
C PRO A 103 -6.82 3.46 0.27
N HIS A 104 -7.16 3.94 -0.93
CA HIS A 104 -6.60 3.42 -2.17
C HIS A 104 -5.10 3.68 -2.31
N GLN A 105 -4.56 4.76 -1.73
CA GLN A 105 -3.11 4.99 -1.69
C GLN A 105 -2.39 3.88 -0.92
N MET A 106 -2.95 3.46 0.22
CA MET A 106 -2.42 2.33 0.98
C MET A 106 -2.56 1.02 0.19
N LEU A 107 -3.72 0.76 -0.41
CA LEU A 107 -3.96 -0.44 -1.22
C LEU A 107 -3.05 -0.53 -2.45
N GLU A 108 -2.75 0.59 -3.11
CA GLU A 108 -1.78 0.64 -4.20
C GLU A 108 -0.37 0.26 -3.71
N GLY A 109 0.05 0.79 -2.56
CA GLY A 109 1.32 0.41 -1.94
C GLY A 109 1.38 -1.09 -1.57
N ILE A 110 0.27 -1.66 -1.12
CA ILE A 110 0.14 -3.10 -0.84
C ILE A 110 0.30 -3.90 -2.14
N ALA A 111 -0.40 -3.53 -3.21
CA ALA A 111 -0.33 -4.22 -4.50
C ALA A 111 1.09 -4.18 -5.08
N ILE A 112 1.75 -3.01 -5.06
CA ILE A 112 3.14 -2.85 -5.52
C ILE A 112 4.09 -3.72 -4.69
N THR A 113 3.94 -3.69 -3.36
CA THR A 113 4.79 -4.49 -2.47
C THR A 113 4.59 -5.97 -2.71
N ALA A 114 3.33 -6.43 -2.80
CA ALA A 114 2.99 -7.82 -3.04
C ALA A 114 3.57 -8.31 -4.37
N TRP A 115 3.48 -7.51 -5.44
CA TRP A 115 4.13 -7.78 -6.72
C TRP A 115 5.65 -7.91 -6.56
N ALA A 116 6.31 -6.95 -5.93
CA ALA A 116 7.76 -6.96 -5.76
C ALA A 116 8.26 -8.21 -4.99
N ILE A 117 7.53 -8.61 -3.94
CA ILE A 117 7.89 -9.75 -3.11
C ILE A 117 7.27 -11.08 -3.56
N GLN A 118 6.44 -11.05 -4.61
CA GLN A 118 5.67 -12.18 -5.12
C GLN A 118 4.78 -12.85 -4.05
N ALA A 119 4.26 -12.07 -3.09
CA ALA A 119 3.27 -12.55 -2.14
C ALA A 119 1.96 -12.87 -2.86
N LYS A 120 1.23 -13.91 -2.46
CA LYS A 120 -0.11 -14.22 -3.03
C LYS A 120 -1.25 -13.85 -2.09
N GLN A 121 -0.91 -13.50 -0.86
CA GLN A 121 -1.84 -13.14 0.19
C GLN A 121 -1.25 -12.01 1.04
N ALA A 122 -2.07 -11.00 1.30
CA ALA A 122 -1.79 -9.91 2.22
C ALA A 122 -2.86 -9.83 3.31
N PHE A 123 -2.44 -9.41 4.50
CA PHE A 123 -3.27 -9.18 5.67
C PHE A 123 -3.07 -7.76 6.18
N ILE A 124 -4.15 -7.05 6.50
CA ILE A 124 -4.10 -5.74 7.14
C ILE A 124 -4.52 -5.89 8.59
N TYR A 125 -3.54 -6.02 9.49
CA TYR A 125 -3.84 -6.04 10.92
C TYR A 125 -4.18 -4.63 11.38
N ILE A 126 -5.46 -4.37 11.61
CA ILE A 126 -5.98 -3.08 12.09
C ILE A 126 -6.46 -3.20 13.54
N ARG A 127 -6.13 -2.20 14.36
CA ARG A 127 -6.54 -2.17 15.77
C ARG A 127 -8.05 -2.12 15.94
N GLY A 128 -8.54 -2.74 17.03
CA GLY A 128 -9.97 -2.86 17.32
C GLY A 128 -10.70 -1.52 17.50
N GLU A 129 -9.99 -0.44 17.83
CA GLU A 129 -10.57 0.90 17.96
C GLU A 129 -10.87 1.56 16.60
N PHE A 130 -10.35 1.05 15.49
CA PHE A 130 -10.56 1.59 14.15
C PHE A 130 -11.63 0.82 13.37
N ILE A 131 -12.74 0.47 14.03
CA ILE A 131 -13.87 -0.27 13.40
C ILE A 131 -14.36 0.40 12.11
N HIS A 132 -14.45 1.74 12.11
CA HIS A 132 -14.86 2.47 10.90
C HIS A 132 -13.79 2.38 9.80
N GLY A 133 -12.51 2.48 10.16
CA GLY A 133 -11.41 2.30 9.21
C GLY A 133 -11.38 0.93 8.57
N ALA A 134 -11.68 -0.13 9.34
CA ALA A 134 -11.81 -1.49 8.80
C ALA A 134 -12.88 -1.57 7.70
N LYS A 135 -14.07 -1.00 7.94
CA LYS A 135 -15.15 -0.93 6.94
C LYS A 135 -14.76 -0.13 5.70
N ILE A 136 -14.03 0.98 5.86
CA ILE A 136 -13.52 1.76 4.73
C ILE A 136 -12.56 0.92 3.89
N LEU A 137 -11.65 0.18 4.53
CA LEU A 137 -10.71 -0.69 3.83
C LEU A 137 -11.42 -1.85 3.13
N GLU A 138 -12.39 -2.50 3.77
CA GLU A 138 -13.19 -3.56 3.14
C GLU A 138 -13.89 -3.08 1.86
N ASN A 139 -14.51 -1.90 1.91
CA ASN A 139 -15.14 -1.27 0.76
C ASN A 139 -14.12 -0.94 -0.33
N ALA A 140 -13.00 -0.28 0.02
CA ALA A 140 -11.95 0.07 -0.93
C ALA A 140 -11.30 -1.17 -1.57
N ILE A 141 -11.16 -2.28 -0.83
CA ILE A 141 -10.71 -3.57 -1.36
C ILE A 141 -11.71 -4.10 -2.38
N ALA A 142 -13.02 -4.04 -2.09
CA ALA A 142 -14.05 -4.47 -3.02
C ALA A 142 -14.04 -3.65 -4.32
N GLU A 143 -13.93 -2.32 -4.21
CA GLU A 143 -13.81 -1.41 -5.36
C GLU A 143 -12.56 -1.71 -6.21
N ALA A 144 -11.40 -1.86 -5.56
CA ALA A 144 -10.14 -2.17 -6.24
C ALA A 144 -10.17 -3.55 -6.94
N LYS A 145 -10.82 -4.55 -6.32
CA LYS A 145 -11.07 -5.86 -6.95
C LYS A 145 -11.97 -5.74 -8.17
N ALA A 146 -13.09 -5.00 -8.06
CA ALA A 146 -14.02 -4.80 -9.17
C ALA A 146 -13.37 -4.12 -10.39
N LYS A 147 -12.37 -3.27 -10.16
CA LYS A 147 -11.60 -2.61 -11.23
C LYS A 147 -10.30 -3.32 -11.64
N GLY A 148 -10.01 -4.49 -11.08
CA GLY A 148 -8.83 -5.29 -11.45
C GLY A 148 -7.49 -4.76 -10.93
N PHE A 149 -7.49 -3.91 -9.90
CA PHE A 149 -6.26 -3.43 -9.25
C PHE A 149 -5.82 -4.32 -8.06
N LEU A 150 -6.71 -5.17 -7.55
CA LEU A 150 -6.45 -6.15 -6.49
C LEU A 150 -7.17 -7.48 -6.79
N GLY A 151 -6.79 -8.54 -6.07
CA GLY A 151 -7.41 -9.86 -6.19
C GLY A 151 -6.81 -10.67 -7.33
N GLN A 152 -7.67 -11.20 -8.20
CA GLN A 152 -7.26 -12.10 -9.27
C GLN A 152 -6.80 -11.37 -10.51
N ASN A 153 -5.71 -11.86 -11.13
CA ASN A 153 -5.20 -11.38 -12.41
C ASN A 153 -5.06 -9.84 -12.47
N ILE A 154 -4.36 -9.28 -11.49
CA ILE A 154 -4.18 -7.83 -11.31
C ILE A 154 -3.66 -7.22 -12.60
N LEU A 155 -4.39 -6.25 -13.15
CA LEU A 155 -4.10 -5.57 -14.42
C LEU A 155 -3.89 -6.51 -15.62
N GLY A 156 -4.44 -7.73 -15.59
CA GLY A 156 -4.26 -8.71 -16.67
C GLY A 156 -2.87 -9.37 -16.69
N SER A 157 -2.08 -9.23 -15.64
CA SER A 157 -0.68 -9.67 -15.57
C SER A 157 -0.46 -11.18 -15.40
N GLY A 158 -1.52 -11.95 -15.13
CA GLY A 158 -1.45 -13.34 -14.68
C GLY A 158 -1.05 -13.51 -13.21
N TYR A 159 -0.75 -12.41 -12.49
CA TYR A 159 -0.46 -12.42 -11.07
C TYR A 159 -1.69 -12.04 -10.23
N SER A 160 -1.88 -12.75 -9.13
CA SER A 160 -2.96 -12.51 -8.17
C SER A 160 -2.40 -12.27 -6.77
N CYS A 161 -3.06 -11.41 -6.01
CA CYS A 161 -2.83 -11.23 -4.58
C CYS A 161 -4.16 -10.95 -3.88
N GLU A 162 -4.55 -11.84 -2.96
CA GLU A 162 -5.72 -11.60 -2.11
C GLU A 162 -5.35 -10.71 -0.93
N VAL A 163 -6.23 -9.76 -0.61
CA VAL A 163 -6.05 -8.83 0.52
C VAL A 163 -7.26 -8.97 1.42
N VAL A 164 -7.00 -9.14 2.73
CA VAL A 164 -8.02 -9.19 3.77
C VAL A 164 -7.62 -8.27 4.93
N VAL A 165 -8.62 -7.72 5.61
CA VAL A 165 -8.48 -6.96 6.84
C VAL A 165 -8.65 -7.93 8.01
#